data_AF-A0A0R2PRV1-F1
#
_entry.id   AF-A0A0R2PRV1-F1
#
_cell.length_a   1.000
_cell.length_b   1.000
_cell.length_c   1.000
_cell.angle_alpha   90.00
_cell.angle_beta   90.00
_cell.angle_gamma   90.00
#
_symmetry.space_group_name_H-M   'P 1'
#
loop_
_entity.id
_entity.type
_entity.pdbx_description
1 polymer ?
#
loop_
_entity_poly.entity_id
_entity_poly.type
_entity_poly.pdbx_seq_one_letter_code
_entity_poly.pdbx_strand_id
1 'polypeptide(L)'
;MIWGFKEKLKEKQSVSNANLKIQTDLSTQSFDLLRAIDAESIVVNVSDLVIYYSNGINTFNIIKDERIQNKELNNLVRAVRRSGAQQDATIALPRGPIGAGTHDLLVRVCAIGDAGLIAILIFDDSEMRRLDAIRRDFVANISHELKTPIGALSILSEAVLDAANDPDAISNFASRMQAESKRLSELVQEIINLSRLQDDDPLKNGKLIKLPEVITEALDQSRLNAEKRKIRLFFEALAEAEIFGDRSQVTMAVN
;
A
#
# COMPACT_ATOMS: atom_id res chain seq x y z
N MET A 1 48.23 -7.71 -29.56
CA MET A 1 48.33 -7.57 -28.09
C MET A 1 46.93 -7.61 -27.49
N ILE A 2 46.44 -8.83 -27.26
CA ILE A 2 45.13 -9.17 -26.69
C ILE A 2 45.33 -9.39 -25.18
N TRP A 3 45.91 -8.39 -24.51
CA TRP A 3 46.39 -8.52 -23.13
C TRP A 3 46.04 -7.25 -22.35
N GLY A 4 44.74 -7.08 -22.10
CA GLY A 4 44.18 -5.95 -21.37
C GLY A 4 42.68 -6.08 -21.06
N PHE A 5 41.98 -7.00 -21.74
CA PHE A 5 40.55 -7.25 -21.52
C PHE A 5 40.26 -8.38 -20.52
N LYS A 6 41.27 -9.16 -20.10
CA LYS A 6 41.12 -10.27 -19.14
C LYS A 6 41.24 -9.84 -17.67
N GLU A 7 41.77 -8.65 -17.37
CA GLU A 7 41.93 -8.18 -15.98
C GLU A 7 40.68 -7.48 -15.43
N LYS A 8 39.92 -6.76 -16.27
CA LYS A 8 38.65 -6.13 -15.84
C LYS A 8 37.50 -7.11 -15.58
N LEU A 9 37.62 -8.37 -15.99
CA LEU A 9 36.67 -9.44 -15.66
C LEU A 9 37.01 -10.16 -14.35
N LYS A 10 38.23 -9.99 -13.81
CA LYS A 10 38.61 -10.54 -12.49
C LYS A 10 38.23 -9.64 -11.32
N GLU A 11 38.08 -8.34 -11.54
CA GLU A 11 37.69 -7.40 -10.46
C GLU A 11 36.18 -7.38 -10.18
N LYS A 12 35.33 -7.74 -11.15
CA LYS A 12 33.86 -7.79 -10.97
C LYS A 12 33.34 -9.07 -10.28
N GLN A 13 34.23 -9.99 -9.90
CA GLN A 13 33.89 -11.23 -9.20
C GLN A 13 34.17 -11.18 -7.68
N SER A 14 34.48 -10.00 -7.12
CA SER A 14 34.97 -9.85 -5.75
C SER A 14 33.94 -9.36 -4.71
N VAL A 15 32.64 -9.36 -5.02
CA VAL A 15 31.58 -9.00 -4.04
C VAL A 15 30.46 -10.02 -4.04
N SER A 16 30.73 -11.22 -3.52
CA SER A 16 29.69 -12.12 -2.98
C SER A 16 30.32 -13.22 -2.12
N ASN A 17 31.09 -12.81 -1.11
CA ASN A 17 31.46 -13.73 -0.03
C ASN A 17 30.35 -13.69 1.01
N ALA A 18 29.26 -14.42 0.76
CA ALA A 18 28.42 -14.90 1.84
C ALA A 18 29.33 -15.71 2.77
N ASN A 19 29.51 -15.26 4.02
CA ASN A 19 30.35 -15.92 5.02
C ASN A 19 29.76 -17.29 5.36
N LEU A 20 30.15 -18.31 4.60
CA LEU A 20 29.72 -19.69 4.75
C LEU A 20 30.65 -20.40 5.74
N LYS A 21 30.25 -20.48 7.01
CA LYS A 21 30.67 -21.59 7.88
C LYS A 21 29.75 -22.77 7.57
N ILE A 22 30.16 -23.61 6.61
CA ILE A 22 29.46 -24.86 6.30
C ILE A 22 29.71 -25.83 7.47
N GLN A 23 28.86 -25.79 8.48
CA GLN A 23 28.65 -26.93 9.37
C GLN A 23 27.44 -27.70 8.83
N THR A 24 27.75 -28.93 8.44
CA THR A 24 26.92 -29.96 7.81
C THR A 24 25.58 -30.17 8.51
N ASP A 25 24.49 -29.90 7.80
CA ASP A 25 23.15 -30.51 7.97
C ASP A 25 22.14 -30.02 6.91
N LEU A 26 22.41 -28.90 6.21
CA LEU A 26 21.64 -28.41 5.06
C LEU A 26 22.35 -28.70 3.73
N SER A 27 21.60 -29.14 2.71
CA SER A 27 22.13 -29.28 1.36
C SER A 27 22.32 -27.90 0.70
N THR A 28 23.26 -27.77 -0.25
CA THR A 28 23.46 -26.55 -1.05
C THR A 28 22.15 -26.06 -1.69
N GLN A 29 21.30 -27.01 -2.12
CA GLN A 29 20.00 -26.72 -2.74
C GLN A 29 19.02 -26.02 -1.79
N SER A 30 19.10 -26.30 -0.48
CA SER A 30 18.24 -25.65 0.52
C SER A 30 18.57 -24.17 0.69
N PHE A 31 19.85 -23.80 0.59
CA PHE A 31 20.27 -22.39 0.61
C PHE A 31 19.93 -21.66 -0.68
N ASP A 32 19.99 -22.34 -1.83
CA ASP A 32 19.57 -21.77 -3.10
C ASP A 32 18.06 -21.46 -3.11
N LEU A 33 17.23 -22.31 -2.49
CA LEU A 33 15.79 -22.03 -2.30
C LEU A 33 15.56 -20.81 -1.40
N LEU A 34 16.31 -20.67 -0.30
CA LEU A 34 16.20 -19.48 0.55
C LEU A 34 16.58 -18.18 -0.17
N ARG A 35 17.49 -18.25 -1.15
CA ARG A 35 17.86 -17.11 -1.99
C ARG A 35 16.86 -16.81 -3.10
N ALA A 36 16.07 -17.80 -3.51
CA ALA A 36 15.02 -17.63 -4.51
C ALA A 36 13.74 -17.01 -3.90
N ILE A 37 13.58 -17.06 -2.58
CA ILE A 37 12.48 -16.41 -1.86
C ILE A 37 12.81 -14.93 -1.72
N ASP A 38 11.83 -14.06 -2.01
CA ASP A 38 11.92 -12.60 -1.82
C ASP A 38 11.78 -12.23 -0.33
N ALA A 39 12.71 -12.72 0.48
CA ALA A 39 12.77 -12.48 1.92
C ALA A 39 14.22 -12.46 2.39
N GLU A 40 14.51 -11.61 3.37
CA GLU A 40 15.77 -11.71 4.08
C GLU A 40 15.71 -12.91 5.05
N SER A 41 16.77 -13.71 5.09
CA SER A 41 16.76 -14.99 5.79
C SER A 41 17.94 -15.14 6.73
N ILE A 42 17.71 -15.77 7.88
CA ILE A 42 18.73 -16.19 8.85
C ILE A 42 18.47 -17.66 9.20
N VAL A 43 19.51 -18.47 9.30
CA VAL A 43 19.41 -19.83 9.82
C VAL A 43 20.26 -19.96 11.08
N VAL A 44 19.67 -20.54 12.11
CA VAL A 44 20.27 -20.73 13.43
C VAL A 44 20.33 -22.21 13.78
N ASN A 45 21.47 -22.67 14.31
CA ASN A 45 21.65 -24.05 14.77
C ASN A 45 21.14 -24.24 16.21
N VAL A 46 21.18 -25.48 16.70
CA VAL A 46 20.74 -25.88 18.06
C VAL A 46 21.39 -25.13 19.22
N SER A 47 22.56 -24.53 19.00
CA SER A 47 23.31 -23.75 20.00
C SER A 47 23.00 -22.25 19.96
N ASP A 48 21.96 -21.87 19.21
CA ASP A 48 21.58 -20.49 18.89
C ASP A 48 22.68 -19.69 18.18
N LEU A 49 23.54 -20.38 17.41
CA LEU A 49 24.53 -19.76 16.53
C LEU A 49 23.99 -19.61 15.12
N VAL A 50 24.18 -18.43 14.54
CA VAL A 50 23.84 -18.14 13.16
C VAL A 50 24.83 -18.84 12.23
N ILE A 51 24.30 -19.75 11.41
CA ILE A 51 25.10 -20.51 10.42
C ILE A 51 24.94 -19.95 9.00
N TYR A 52 23.90 -19.15 8.77
CA TYR A 52 23.64 -18.50 7.49
C TYR A 52 22.81 -17.23 7.71
N TYR A 53 23.06 -16.21 6.88
CA TYR A 53 22.18 -15.06 6.73
C TYR A 53 22.31 -14.45 5.33
N SER A 54 21.24 -13.85 4.81
CA SER A 54 21.24 -13.13 3.52
C SER A 54 21.88 -11.74 3.63
N ASN A 55 22.28 -11.16 2.50
CA ASN A 55 23.06 -9.93 2.47
C ASN A 55 22.34 -8.72 3.11
N GLY A 56 21.02 -8.60 2.97
CA GLY A 56 20.28 -7.48 3.55
C GLY A 56 20.20 -7.54 5.07
N ILE A 57 20.50 -8.69 5.69
CA ILE A 57 20.52 -8.82 7.16
C ILE A 57 21.54 -7.88 7.82
N ASN A 58 22.65 -7.59 7.14
CA ASN A 58 23.68 -6.67 7.63
C ASN A 58 23.13 -5.28 7.95
N THR A 59 22.05 -4.88 7.27
CA THR A 59 21.41 -3.57 7.42
C THR A 59 20.61 -3.46 8.72
N PHE A 60 20.21 -4.58 9.34
CA PHE A 60 19.39 -4.57 10.56
C PHE A 60 20.21 -4.54 11.86
N ASN A 61 21.55 -4.69 11.80
CA ASN A 61 22.41 -4.72 13.00
C ASN A 61 21.91 -5.69 14.10
N ILE A 62 21.26 -6.80 13.69
CA ILE A 62 20.63 -7.77 14.61
C ILE A 62 21.52 -8.96 14.94
N ILE A 63 22.69 -9.08 14.31
CA ILE A 63 23.65 -10.16 14.54
C ILE A 63 24.94 -9.57 15.12
N LYS A 64 25.40 -10.14 16.24
CA LYS A 64 26.71 -9.85 16.84
C LYS A 64 27.28 -11.14 17.41
N ASP A 65 28.58 -11.38 17.19
CA ASP A 65 29.29 -12.57 17.67
C ASP A 65 28.59 -13.89 17.27
N GLU A 66 28.13 -13.96 16.00
CA GLU A 66 27.38 -15.09 15.43
C GLU A 66 26.05 -15.40 16.16
N ARG A 67 25.50 -14.44 16.91
CA ARG A 67 24.25 -14.59 17.66
C ARG A 67 23.27 -13.46 17.38
N ILE A 68 21.97 -13.79 17.41
CA ILE A 68 20.89 -12.81 17.27
C ILE A 68 20.77 -12.00 18.55
N GLN A 69 20.81 -10.67 18.44
CA GLN A 69 20.76 -9.74 19.56
C GLN A 69 19.33 -9.27 19.88
N ASN A 70 18.42 -9.32 18.89
CA ASN A 70 17.04 -8.92 19.08
C ASN A 70 16.30 -9.93 19.99
N LYS A 71 15.74 -9.43 21.10
CA LYS A 71 15.07 -10.26 22.12
C LYS A 71 13.79 -10.92 21.59
N GLU A 72 13.02 -10.23 20.76
CA GLU A 72 11.78 -10.75 20.19
C GLU A 72 12.06 -11.90 19.23
N LEU A 73 13.05 -11.76 18.35
CA LEU A 73 13.51 -12.86 17.49
C LEU A 73 13.94 -14.09 18.29
N ASN A 74 14.74 -13.89 19.35
CA ASN A 74 15.16 -14.99 20.23
C ASN A 74 13.97 -15.68 20.92
N ASN A 75 12.95 -14.92 21.32
CA ASN A 75 11.75 -15.48 21.93
C ASN A 75 10.95 -16.32 20.92
N LEU A 76 10.85 -15.88 19.67
CA LEU A 76 10.20 -16.65 18.59
C LEU A 76 10.95 -17.94 18.28
N VAL A 77 12.29 -17.89 18.16
CA VAL A 77 13.14 -19.08 17.97
C VAL A 77 12.89 -20.09 19.09
N ARG A 78 12.88 -19.65 20.35
CA ARG A 78 12.58 -20.51 21.50
C ARG A 78 11.14 -21.05 21.51
N ALA A 79 10.17 -20.27 21.02
CA ALA A 79 8.80 -20.73 20.89
C ALA A 79 8.72 -21.87 19.88
N VAL A 80 9.25 -21.67 18.67
CA VAL A 80 9.28 -22.70 17.61
C VAL A 80 10.05 -23.95 18.06
N ARG A 81 11.21 -23.80 18.72
CA ARG A 81 11.96 -24.95 19.26
C ARG A 81 11.13 -25.79 20.24
N ARG A 82 10.30 -25.16 21.07
CA ARG A 82 9.47 -25.85 22.07
C ARG A 82 8.21 -26.45 21.46
N SER A 83 7.56 -25.75 20.54
CA SER A 83 6.27 -26.17 19.97
C SER A 83 6.40 -27.02 18.72
N GLY A 84 7.50 -26.93 17.98
CA GLY A 84 7.63 -27.44 16.60
C GLY A 84 6.82 -26.66 15.57
N ALA A 85 5.76 -25.97 15.98
CA ALA A 85 4.92 -25.13 15.12
C ALA A 85 5.61 -23.83 14.68
N GLN A 86 5.40 -23.44 13.42
CA GLN A 86 5.80 -22.15 12.86
C GLN A 86 5.19 -20.98 13.66
N GLN A 87 5.93 -19.90 13.81
CA GLN A 87 5.48 -18.66 14.44
C GLN A 87 5.65 -17.47 13.48
N ASP A 88 4.63 -16.63 13.40
CA ASP A 88 4.65 -15.39 12.62
C ASP A 88 4.46 -14.20 13.58
N ALA A 89 5.22 -13.12 13.40
CA ALA A 89 5.10 -11.91 14.18
C ALA A 89 5.49 -10.67 13.36
N THR A 90 4.93 -9.52 13.69
CA THR A 90 5.40 -8.22 13.18
C THR A 90 6.40 -7.66 14.17
N ILE A 91 7.61 -7.33 13.71
CA ILE A 91 8.70 -6.83 14.56
C ILE A 91 9.25 -5.53 13.97
N ALA A 92 9.40 -4.52 14.83
CA ALA A 92 10.06 -3.27 14.49
C ALA A 92 11.59 -3.49 14.42
N LEU A 93 12.15 -3.50 13.20
CA LEU A 93 13.58 -3.69 12.95
C LEU A 93 14.20 -2.42 12.31
N PRO A 94 15.44 -2.05 12.68
CA PRO A 94 16.09 -0.88 12.08
C PRO A 94 16.50 -1.18 10.63
N ARG A 95 16.25 -0.28 9.67
CA ARG A 95 16.62 -0.52 8.26
C ARG A 95 17.27 0.72 7.63
N GLY A 96 18.53 0.59 7.23
CA GLY A 96 19.27 1.53 6.37
C GLY A 96 20.50 2.17 7.05
N PRO A 97 21.47 2.69 6.27
CA PRO A 97 22.62 3.44 6.80
C PRO A 97 22.29 4.89 7.21
N ILE A 98 21.11 5.41 6.83
CA ILE A 98 20.70 6.81 7.05
C ILE A 98 19.27 6.81 7.59
N GLY A 99 19.11 7.12 8.87
CA GLY A 99 17.82 7.28 9.55
C GLY A 99 17.69 6.41 10.80
N ALA A 100 17.29 7.00 11.92
CA ALA A 100 17.05 6.31 13.19
C ALA A 100 15.69 5.58 13.25
N GLY A 101 15.09 5.26 12.09
CA GLY A 101 13.75 4.70 11.98
C GLY A 101 13.73 3.17 11.99
N THR A 102 12.89 2.58 12.83
CA THR A 102 12.50 1.17 12.72
C THR A 102 11.37 1.01 11.71
N HIS A 103 11.38 -0.09 10.97
CA HIS A 103 10.30 -0.51 10.10
C HIS A 103 9.65 -1.76 10.68
N ASP A 104 8.32 -1.82 10.63
CA ASP A 104 7.56 -3.01 11.00
C ASP A 104 7.69 -4.04 9.88
N LEU A 105 8.33 -5.17 10.18
CA LEU A 105 8.57 -6.23 9.23
C LEU A 105 7.88 -7.51 9.68
N LEU A 106 7.33 -8.25 8.73
CA LEU A 106 6.78 -9.57 9.00
C LEU A 106 7.92 -10.57 9.15
N VAL A 107 8.03 -11.15 10.33
CA VAL A 107 9.00 -12.20 10.65
C VAL A 107 8.29 -13.52 10.79
N ARG A 108 8.75 -14.52 10.04
CA ARG A 108 8.32 -15.91 10.13
C ARG A 108 9.46 -16.77 10.63
N VAL A 109 9.21 -17.56 11.66
CA VAL A 109 10.19 -18.48 12.23
C VAL A 109 9.68 -19.91 12.11
N CYS A 110 10.46 -20.79 11.50
CA CYS A 110 10.10 -22.19 11.28
C CYS A 110 11.29 -23.12 11.54
N ALA A 111 11.00 -24.35 11.96
CA ALA A 111 12.00 -25.40 12.00
C ALA A 111 12.27 -25.93 10.58
N ILE A 112 13.54 -26.23 10.28
CA ILE A 112 13.95 -26.84 9.00
C ILE A 112 14.48 -28.24 9.25
N GLY A 113 13.76 -29.24 8.74
CA GLY A 113 14.11 -30.65 8.90
C GLY A 113 14.20 -31.08 10.36
N ASP A 114 14.95 -32.16 10.60
CA ASP A 114 14.99 -32.84 11.91
C ASP A 114 16.27 -32.52 12.71
N ALA A 115 17.19 -31.75 12.13
CA ALA A 115 18.48 -31.39 12.74
C ALA A 115 18.40 -30.24 13.77
N GLY A 116 17.18 -29.83 14.16
CA GLY A 116 16.97 -28.75 15.13
C GLY A 116 17.40 -27.36 14.63
N LEU A 117 17.46 -27.19 13.31
CA LEU A 117 17.73 -25.93 12.63
C LEU A 117 16.47 -25.06 12.59
N ILE A 118 16.65 -23.75 12.73
CA ILE A 118 15.56 -22.78 12.70
C ILE A 118 15.85 -21.76 11.60
N ALA A 119 14.91 -21.58 10.66
CA ALA A 119 14.90 -20.45 9.74
C ALA A 119 14.10 -19.30 10.31
N ILE A 120 14.60 -18.09 10.07
CA ILE A 120 13.93 -16.82 10.30
C ILE A 120 13.86 -16.15 8.94
N LEU A 121 12.66 -15.86 8.47
CA LEU A 121 12.38 -15.15 7.23
C LEU A 121 11.79 -13.79 7.58
N ILE A 122 12.33 -12.73 7.00
CA ILE A 122 11.92 -11.34 7.23
C ILE A 122 11.41 -10.81 5.89
N PHE A 123 10.12 -10.53 5.84
CA PHE A 123 9.44 -9.99 4.68
C PHE A 123 9.16 -8.51 4.90
N ASP A 124 9.41 -7.70 3.88
CA ASP A 124 8.96 -6.32 3.84
C ASP A 124 7.57 -6.27 3.21
N ASP A 125 6.54 -6.42 4.04
CA ASP A 125 5.13 -6.30 3.63
C ASP A 125 4.58 -4.89 3.86
N SER A 126 5.45 -3.90 4.12
CA SER A 126 5.07 -2.52 4.47
C SER A 126 4.12 -1.89 3.44
N GLU A 127 4.42 -2.04 2.15
CA GLU A 127 3.58 -1.49 1.08
C GLU A 127 2.23 -2.22 0.96
N MET A 128 2.21 -3.55 1.06
CA MET A 128 0.95 -4.30 1.07
C MET A 128 0.06 -3.88 2.24
N ARG A 129 0.64 -3.78 3.44
CA ARG A 129 -0.07 -3.33 4.65
C ARG A 129 -0.57 -1.89 4.52
N ARG A 130 0.24 -1.01 3.93
CA ARG A 130 -0.15 0.38 3.66
C ARG A 130 -1.34 0.43 2.71
N LEU A 131 -1.32 -0.34 1.63
CA LEU A 131 -2.44 -0.44 0.69
C LEU A 131 -3.70 -1.01 1.37
N ASP A 132 -3.54 -2.04 2.21
CA ASP A 132 -4.65 -2.61 2.98
C ASP A 132 -5.21 -1.61 4.01
N ALA A 133 -4.36 -0.83 4.67
CA ALA A 133 -4.78 0.23 5.58
C ALA A 133 -5.57 1.31 4.83
N ILE A 134 -5.03 1.80 3.71
CA ILE A 134 -5.73 2.77 2.84
C ILE A 134 -7.09 2.22 2.39
N ARG A 135 -7.15 0.94 1.97
CA ARG A 135 -8.41 0.29 1.58
C ARG A 135 -9.41 0.25 2.73
N ARG A 136 -8.97 -0.13 3.94
CA ARG A 136 -9.84 -0.18 5.14
C ARG A 136 -10.36 1.19 5.51
N ASP A 137 -9.49 2.20 5.53
CA ASP A 137 -9.86 3.59 5.83
C ASP A 137 -10.84 4.12 4.79
N PHE A 138 -10.61 3.83 3.50
CA PHE A 138 -11.52 4.18 2.42
C PHE A 138 -12.92 3.57 2.62
N VAL A 139 -13.00 2.26 2.92
CA VAL A 139 -14.27 1.57 3.16
C VAL A 139 -14.98 2.15 4.40
N ALA A 140 -14.24 2.41 5.48
CA ALA A 140 -14.79 3.02 6.68
C ALA A 140 -15.35 4.42 6.38
N ASN A 141 -14.58 5.27 5.71
CA ASN A 141 -14.96 6.63 5.36
C ASN A 141 -16.22 6.66 4.48
N ILE A 142 -16.27 5.84 3.42
CA ILE A 142 -17.47 5.74 2.58
C ILE A 142 -18.68 5.27 3.38
N SER A 143 -18.49 4.26 4.23
CA SER A 143 -19.60 3.74 5.06
C SER A 143 -20.16 4.84 5.96
N HIS A 144 -19.31 5.68 6.54
CA HIS A 144 -19.73 6.83 7.35
C HIS A 144 -20.44 7.91 6.53
N GLU A 145 -19.90 8.29 5.38
CA GLU A 145 -20.47 9.30 4.49
C GLU A 145 -21.80 8.85 3.86
N LEU A 146 -22.00 7.54 3.65
CA LEU A 146 -23.28 6.96 3.20
C LEU A 146 -24.31 6.90 4.33
N LYS A 147 -23.90 6.51 5.55
CA LYS A 147 -24.82 6.33 6.68
C LYS A 147 -25.55 7.62 7.07
N THR A 148 -24.88 8.76 6.93
CA THR A 148 -25.43 10.08 7.30
C THR A 148 -26.65 10.49 6.45
N PRO A 149 -26.57 10.60 5.11
CA PRO A 149 -27.72 10.93 4.26
C PRO A 149 -28.80 9.85 4.31
N ILE A 150 -28.44 8.57 4.45
CA ILE A 150 -29.43 7.49 4.63
C ILE A 150 -30.22 7.68 5.94
N GLY A 151 -29.53 7.95 7.05
CA GLY A 151 -30.19 8.22 8.33
C GLY A 151 -31.06 9.47 8.29
N ALA A 152 -30.60 10.54 7.62
CA ALA A 152 -31.38 11.74 7.41
C ALA A 152 -32.65 11.47 6.59
N LEU A 153 -32.56 10.67 5.51
CA LEU A 153 -33.71 10.25 4.71
C LEU A 153 -34.73 9.46 5.52
N SER A 154 -34.28 8.55 6.40
CA SER A 154 -35.18 7.81 7.30
C SER A 154 -35.94 8.75 8.23
N ILE A 155 -35.25 9.66 8.93
CA ILE A 155 -35.88 10.62 9.86
C ILE A 155 -36.83 11.56 9.13
N LEU A 156 -36.44 12.06 7.94
CA LEU A 156 -37.29 12.94 7.15
C LEU A 156 -38.54 12.21 6.63
N SER A 157 -38.42 10.92 6.27
CA SER A 157 -39.56 10.11 5.89
C SER A 157 -40.53 9.89 7.05
N GLU A 158 -40.04 9.68 8.26
CA GLU A 158 -40.87 9.61 9.47
C GLU A 158 -41.57 10.96 9.72
N ALA A 159 -40.85 12.07 9.60
CA ALA A 159 -41.41 13.41 9.77
C ALA A 159 -42.50 13.75 8.75
N VAL A 160 -42.40 13.27 7.50
CA VAL A 160 -43.47 13.41 6.49
C VAL A 160 -44.73 12.67 6.92
N LEU A 161 -44.60 11.46 7.48
CA LEU A 161 -45.74 10.68 7.95
C LEU A 161 -46.41 11.33 9.17
N ASP A 162 -45.63 11.86 10.11
CA ASP A 162 -46.12 12.54 11.30
C ASP A 162 -46.82 13.87 10.97
N ALA A 163 -46.37 14.55 9.91
CA ALA A 163 -46.92 15.83 9.44
C ALA A 163 -48.00 15.67 8.34
N ALA A 164 -48.66 14.52 8.23
CA ALA A 164 -49.58 14.20 7.13
C ALA A 164 -50.70 15.23 6.86
N ASN A 165 -51.08 16.04 7.86
CA ASN A 165 -52.12 17.07 7.75
C ASN A 165 -51.57 18.50 7.57
N ASP A 166 -50.25 18.66 7.43
CA ASP A 166 -49.58 19.95 7.23
C ASP A 166 -48.84 19.97 5.87
N PRO A 167 -49.49 20.49 4.80
CA PRO A 167 -48.91 20.53 3.46
C PRO A 167 -47.59 21.31 3.38
N ASP A 168 -47.42 22.37 4.19
CA ASP A 168 -46.21 23.18 4.18
C ASP A 168 -45.03 22.40 4.81
N ALA A 169 -45.29 21.69 5.91
CA ALA A 169 -44.30 20.78 6.52
C ALA A 169 -43.91 19.63 5.58
N ILE A 170 -44.88 18.99 4.92
CA ILE A 170 -44.63 17.93 3.93
C ILE A 170 -43.72 18.44 2.81
N SER A 171 -44.02 19.61 2.25
CA SER A 171 -43.22 20.23 1.18
C SER A 171 -41.77 20.48 1.63
N ASN A 172 -41.58 21.01 2.85
CA ASN A 172 -40.25 21.25 3.41
C ASN A 172 -39.46 19.96 3.64
N PHE A 173 -40.07 18.92 4.22
CA PHE A 173 -39.39 17.64 4.43
C PHE A 173 -39.07 16.94 3.12
N ALA A 174 -40.01 16.93 2.15
CA ALA A 174 -39.77 16.36 0.83
C ALA A 174 -38.63 17.07 0.08
N SER A 175 -38.53 18.40 0.19
CA SER A 175 -37.41 19.15 -0.40
C SER A 175 -36.07 18.77 0.23
N ARG A 176 -36.02 18.58 1.56
CA ARG A 176 -34.82 18.10 2.25
C ARG A 176 -34.46 16.67 1.86
N MET A 177 -35.44 15.78 1.70
CA MET A 177 -35.20 14.42 1.20
C MET A 177 -34.61 14.44 -0.21
N GLN A 178 -35.11 15.32 -1.09
CA GLN A 178 -34.54 15.47 -2.43
C GLN A 178 -33.07 15.90 -2.38
N ALA A 179 -32.71 16.83 -1.47
CA ALA A 179 -31.33 17.26 -1.30
C ALA A 179 -30.41 16.11 -0.81
N GLU A 180 -30.84 15.32 0.18
CA GLU A 180 -30.05 14.18 0.69
C GLU A 180 -29.94 13.05 -0.35
N SER A 181 -31.01 12.78 -1.10
CA SER A 181 -30.99 11.81 -2.21
C SER A 181 -30.01 12.24 -3.31
N LYS A 182 -29.97 13.53 -3.63
CA LYS A 182 -28.99 14.09 -4.58
C LYS A 182 -27.56 13.93 -4.06
N ARG A 183 -27.30 14.27 -2.79
CA ARG A 183 -25.98 14.10 -2.16
C ARG A 183 -25.53 12.64 -2.18
N LEU A 184 -26.44 11.70 -1.88
CA LEU A 184 -26.15 10.27 -1.93
C LEU A 184 -25.78 9.82 -3.35
N SER A 185 -26.50 10.33 -4.36
CA SER A 185 -26.23 10.03 -5.77
C SER A 185 -24.86 10.55 -6.22
N GLU A 186 -24.49 11.76 -5.80
CA GLU A 186 -23.17 12.36 -6.05
C GLU A 186 -22.05 11.49 -5.44
N LEU A 187 -22.20 11.08 -4.17
CA LEU A 187 -21.21 10.23 -3.49
C LEU A 187 -21.05 8.86 -4.16
N VAL A 188 -22.14 8.23 -4.59
CA VAL A 188 -22.09 6.96 -5.34
C VAL A 188 -21.38 7.14 -6.68
N GLN A 189 -21.63 8.25 -7.38
CA GLN A 189 -20.96 8.53 -8.64
C GLN A 189 -19.45 8.75 -8.46
N GLU A 190 -19.03 9.43 -7.39
CA GLU A 190 -17.61 9.58 -7.02
C GLU A 190 -16.93 8.23 -6.80
N ILE A 191 -17.60 7.29 -6.10
CA ILE A 191 -17.07 5.93 -5.87
C ILE A 191 -16.92 5.17 -7.18
N ILE A 192 -17.91 5.24 -8.07
CA ILE A 192 -17.85 4.60 -9.40
C ILE A 192 -16.71 5.18 -10.22
N ASN A 193 -16.53 6.50 -10.20
CA ASN A 193 -15.47 7.17 -10.94
C ASN A 193 -14.09 6.76 -10.42
N LEU A 194 -13.90 6.69 -9.10
CA LEU A 194 -12.65 6.24 -8.49
C LEU A 194 -12.35 4.78 -8.82
N SER A 195 -13.35 3.90 -8.80
CA SER A 195 -13.19 2.50 -9.18
C SER A 195 -12.73 2.35 -10.63
N ARG A 196 -13.26 3.16 -11.56
CA ARG A 196 -12.83 3.14 -12.97
C ARG A 196 -11.37 3.57 -13.13
N LEU A 197 -10.89 4.55 -12.35
CA LEU A 197 -9.50 4.98 -12.38
C LEU A 197 -8.51 3.91 -11.90
N GLN A 198 -8.94 3.00 -11.01
CA GLN A 198 -8.06 1.94 -10.48
C GLN A 198 -7.87 0.79 -11.48
N ASP A 199 -8.87 0.51 -12.32
CA ASP A 199 -8.87 -0.64 -13.23
C ASP A 199 -8.45 -0.30 -14.68
N ASP A 200 -8.48 0.98 -15.08
CA ASP A 200 -8.22 1.39 -16.46
C ASP A 200 -6.82 2.02 -16.61
N ASP A 201 -6.01 1.47 -17.53
CA ASP A 201 -4.77 2.13 -17.96
C ASP A 201 -5.15 3.41 -18.73
N PRO A 202 -4.83 4.62 -18.24
CA PRO A 202 -5.22 5.88 -18.87
C PRO A 202 -4.74 6.03 -20.31
N LEU A 203 -3.69 5.30 -20.68
CA LEU A 203 -3.12 5.31 -22.03
C LEU A 203 -3.83 4.33 -22.97
N LYS A 204 -4.55 3.34 -22.43
CA LYS A 204 -5.23 2.31 -23.23
C LYS A 204 -6.29 2.90 -24.16
N ASN A 205 -6.97 3.96 -23.72
CA ASN A 205 -7.95 4.72 -24.51
C ASN A 205 -7.46 6.14 -24.85
N GLY A 206 -6.17 6.42 -24.65
CA GLY A 206 -5.60 7.75 -24.76
C GLY A 206 -5.75 8.36 -26.16
N LYS A 207 -6.10 9.64 -26.22
CA LYS A 207 -6.12 10.46 -27.42
C LYS A 207 -5.37 11.76 -27.17
N LEU A 208 -4.92 12.40 -28.24
CA LEU A 208 -4.38 13.75 -28.16
C LEU A 208 -5.52 14.73 -27.81
N ILE A 209 -5.37 15.45 -26.71
CA ILE A 209 -6.39 16.36 -26.16
C ILE A 209 -5.79 17.73 -25.97
N LYS A 210 -6.50 18.75 -26.43
CA LYS A 210 -6.18 20.16 -26.20
C LYS A 210 -6.61 20.56 -24.79
N LEU A 211 -5.63 20.87 -23.94
CA LEU A 211 -5.86 21.21 -22.54
C LEU A 211 -6.79 22.42 -22.35
N PRO A 212 -6.71 23.50 -23.16
CA PRO A 212 -7.61 24.64 -23.03
C PRO A 212 -9.09 24.29 -23.21
N GLU A 213 -9.42 23.33 -24.09
CA GLU A 213 -10.80 22.90 -24.29
C GLU A 213 -11.34 22.18 -23.05
N VAL A 214 -10.54 21.30 -22.45
CA VAL A 214 -10.92 20.55 -21.25
C VAL A 214 -11.10 21.47 -20.05
N ILE A 215 -10.20 22.44 -19.88
CA ILE A 215 -10.30 23.41 -18.78
C ILE A 215 -11.55 24.29 -18.97
N THR A 216 -11.84 24.72 -20.20
CA THR A 216 -13.07 25.47 -20.49
C THR A 216 -14.32 24.66 -20.16
N GLU A 217 -14.33 23.38 -20.53
CA GLU A 217 -15.42 22.45 -20.22
C GLU A 217 -15.62 22.26 -18.71
N ALA A 218 -14.54 22.08 -17.94
CA ALA A 218 -14.59 21.98 -16.48
C ALA A 218 -15.09 23.28 -15.83
N LEU A 219 -14.63 24.45 -16.32
CA LEU A 219 -15.11 25.75 -15.86
C LEU A 219 -16.61 25.92 -16.08
N ASP A 220 -17.12 25.52 -17.23
CA ASP A 220 -18.55 25.60 -17.55
C ASP A 220 -19.38 24.69 -16.63
N GLN A 221 -18.89 23.48 -16.34
CA GLN A 221 -19.54 22.57 -15.39
C GLN A 221 -19.56 23.12 -13.96
N SER A 222 -18.48 23.80 -13.56
CA SER A 222 -18.34 24.40 -12.23
C SER A 222 -19.07 25.74 -12.06
N ARG A 223 -19.47 26.39 -13.15
CA ARG A 223 -19.99 27.76 -13.16
C ARG A 223 -21.23 27.95 -12.29
N LEU A 224 -22.22 27.06 -12.38
CA LEU A 224 -23.45 27.17 -11.58
C LEU A 224 -23.18 27.10 -10.07
N ASN A 225 -22.22 26.27 -9.65
CA ASN A 225 -21.84 26.14 -8.25
C ASN A 225 -21.01 27.34 -7.78
N ALA A 226 -20.10 27.83 -8.62
CA ALA A 226 -19.31 29.02 -8.36
C ALA A 226 -20.20 30.27 -8.21
N GLU A 227 -21.17 30.48 -9.11
CA GLU A 227 -22.12 31.59 -9.05
C GLU A 227 -22.96 31.57 -7.76
N LYS A 228 -23.50 30.39 -7.37
CA LYS A 228 -24.23 30.22 -6.09
C LYS A 228 -23.38 30.60 -4.88
N ARG A 229 -22.07 30.32 -4.92
CA ARG A 229 -21.12 30.60 -3.84
C ARG A 229 -20.42 31.96 -3.98
N LYS A 230 -20.77 32.77 -5.00
CA LYS A 230 -20.13 34.04 -5.33
C LYS A 230 -18.61 33.94 -5.56
N ILE A 231 -18.16 32.81 -6.11
CA ILE A 231 -16.77 32.56 -6.48
C ILE A 231 -16.60 32.94 -7.94
N ARG A 232 -15.56 33.73 -8.25
CA ARG A 232 -15.18 34.04 -9.64
C ARG A 232 -14.13 33.03 -10.11
N LEU A 233 -14.40 32.38 -11.24
CA LEU A 233 -13.46 31.49 -11.90
C LEU A 233 -12.74 32.25 -13.02
N PHE A 234 -11.44 32.04 -13.15
CA PHE A 234 -10.62 32.64 -14.21
C PHE A 234 -9.63 31.60 -14.72
N PHE A 235 -9.47 31.55 -16.04
CA PHE A 235 -8.47 30.73 -16.70
C PHE A 235 -7.75 31.57 -17.74
N GLU A 236 -6.43 31.55 -17.66
CA GLU A 236 -5.53 32.19 -18.61
C GLU A 236 -4.61 31.12 -19.19
N ALA A 237 -4.78 30.85 -20.48
CA ALA A 237 -3.93 29.92 -21.19
C ALA A 237 -2.58 30.59 -21.52
N LEU A 238 -1.51 30.13 -20.88
CA LEU A 238 -0.15 30.62 -21.13
C LEU A 238 0.47 30.03 -22.42
N ALA A 239 -0.03 28.89 -22.90
CA ALA A 239 0.37 28.25 -24.15
C ALA A 239 -0.71 27.25 -24.62
N GLU A 240 -0.72 26.92 -25.91
CA GLU A 240 -1.44 25.75 -26.42
C GLU A 240 -0.71 24.48 -25.95
N ALA A 241 -1.32 23.77 -25.00
CA ALA A 241 -0.81 22.51 -24.48
C ALA A 241 -1.70 21.36 -24.97
N GLU A 242 -1.06 20.31 -25.49
CA GLU A 242 -1.71 19.06 -25.84
C GLU A 242 -1.14 17.93 -24.99
N ILE A 243 -2.02 17.08 -24.48
CA ILE A 243 -1.63 15.89 -23.71
C ILE A 243 -2.24 14.65 -24.34
N PHE A 244 -1.58 13.51 -24.15
CA PHE A 244 -2.14 12.21 -24.54
C PHE A 244 -2.79 11.56 -23.32
N GLY A 245 -4.10 11.32 -23.38
CA GLY A 245 -4.84 10.73 -22.27
C GLY A 245 -6.33 10.57 -22.56
N ASP A 246 -7.12 10.22 -21.55
CA ASP A 246 -8.57 10.15 -21.65
C ASP A 246 -9.21 11.50 -21.29
N ARG A 247 -10.09 12.02 -22.16
CA ARG A 247 -10.68 13.36 -21.97
C ARG A 247 -11.53 13.43 -20.71
N SER A 248 -12.30 12.38 -20.40
CA SER A 248 -13.17 12.37 -19.23
C SER A 248 -12.39 12.34 -17.92
N GLN A 249 -11.28 11.59 -17.87
CA GLN A 249 -10.40 11.54 -16.69
C GLN A 249 -9.69 12.89 -16.47
N VAL A 250 -9.22 13.54 -17.54
CA VAL A 250 -8.59 14.86 -17.45
C VAL A 250 -9.60 15.91 -17.01
N THR A 251 -10.81 15.93 -17.58
CA THR A 251 -11.88 16.87 -17.14
C THR A 251 -12.21 16.65 -15.66
N MET A 252 -12.31 15.39 -15.22
CA MET A 252 -12.58 15.05 -13.82
C MET A 252 -11.47 15.49 -12.87
N ALA A 253 -10.21 15.46 -13.28
CA ALA A 253 -9.10 15.92 -12.45
C ALA A 253 -9.05 17.45 -12.28
N VAL A 254 -9.69 18.19 -13.20
CA VAL A 254 -9.72 19.67 -13.20
C VAL A 254 -10.94 20.23 -12.45
N ASN A 255 -12.07 19.51 -12.46
CA ASN A 255 -13.29 19.86 -11.72
C ASN A 255 -13.17 19.67 -10.21
#